data_AF-A0A7U6KRX6-F1
#
_entry.id   AF-A0A7U6KRX6-F1
#
_cell.length_a   1.000
_cell.length_b   1.000
_cell.length_c   1.000
_cell.angle_alpha   90.00
_cell.angle_beta   90.00
_cell.angle_gamma   90.00
#
_symmetry.space_group_name_H-M   'P 1'
#
loop_
_entity.id
_entity.type
_entity.pdbx_description
1 polymer ?
#
loop_
_entity_poly.entity_id
_entity_poly.type
_entity_poly.pdbx_seq_one_letter_code
_entity_poly.pdbx_strand_id
1 'polypeptide(L)'
;MVVEQQVPVGFNMHKQIQAKSSTLDPLGKRLKPITDKHPGLLKMLKGFERTWAKQLGTLGGGNHFIELCLDENQDVWVMLHSGSRGIGNCIGRYFINLAKRASITLWSCA
;
A
#
# COMPACT_ATOMS: atom_id res chain seq x y z
N MET A 1 -8.92 20.85 -5.06
CA MET A 1 -8.05 21.23 -6.21
C MET A 1 -8.14 20.16 -7.30
N VAL A 2 -7.84 20.44 -8.58
CA VAL A 2 -8.01 19.47 -9.71
C VAL A 2 -7.29 18.13 -9.45
N VAL A 3 -6.13 18.18 -8.79
CA VAL A 3 -5.31 17.01 -8.45
C VAL A 3 -6.02 16.06 -7.47
N GLU A 4 -6.65 16.58 -6.41
CA GLU A 4 -7.34 15.77 -5.40
C GLU A 4 -8.62 15.11 -5.91
N GLN A 5 -9.21 15.66 -6.99
CA GLN A 5 -10.35 15.04 -7.66
C GLN A 5 -9.96 13.78 -8.43
N GLN A 6 -8.71 13.72 -8.92
CA GLN A 6 -8.18 12.61 -9.70
C GLN A 6 -7.40 11.60 -8.83
N VAL A 7 -6.86 12.05 -7.69
CA VAL A 7 -6.07 11.22 -6.77
C VAL A 7 -6.79 11.11 -5.43
N PRO A 8 -7.45 9.96 -5.13
CA PRO A 8 -8.10 9.76 -3.85
C PRO A 8 -7.13 9.92 -2.67
N VAL A 9 -7.59 10.67 -1.66
CA VAL A 9 -6.85 10.96 -0.42
C VAL A 9 -7.48 10.27 0.80
N GLY A 10 -6.75 10.19 1.91
CA GLY A 10 -7.22 9.58 3.14
C GLY A 10 -7.34 8.05 3.05
N PHE A 11 -8.45 7.52 3.58
CA PHE A 11 -8.79 6.09 3.49
C PHE A 11 -9.56 5.72 2.22
N ASN A 12 -9.77 6.68 1.32
CA ASN A 12 -10.47 6.44 0.06
C ASN A 12 -9.60 5.66 -0.93
N MET A 13 -10.27 5.04 -1.90
CA MET A 13 -9.65 4.34 -3.02
C MET A 13 -10.48 4.55 -4.28
N HIS A 14 -9.92 4.21 -5.44
CA HIS A 14 -10.65 4.32 -6.70
C HIS A 14 -11.88 3.40 -6.72
N LYS A 15 -13.00 3.89 -7.27
CA LYS A 15 -14.24 3.09 -7.40
C LYS A 15 -14.03 1.86 -8.29
N GLN A 16 -13.28 2.03 -9.37
CA GLN A 16 -12.84 1.01 -10.30
C GLN A 16 -11.31 0.95 -10.33
N ILE A 17 -10.75 -0.14 -10.86
CA ILE A 17 -9.29 -0.26 -10.99
C ILE A 17 -8.84 0.65 -12.13
N GLN A 18 -8.08 1.70 -11.80
CA GLN A 18 -7.57 2.68 -12.78
C GLN A 18 -6.22 2.27 -13.37
N ALA A 19 -5.50 1.37 -12.69
CA ALA A 19 -4.19 0.91 -13.13
C ALA A 19 -4.28 0.02 -14.36
N LYS A 20 -3.34 0.19 -15.31
CA LYS A 20 -3.23 -0.65 -16.50
C LYS A 20 -2.85 -2.09 -16.10
N SER A 21 -3.33 -3.08 -16.87
CA SER A 21 -2.94 -4.49 -16.71
C SER A 21 -1.42 -4.67 -16.75
N SER A 22 -0.74 -3.94 -17.63
CA SER A 22 0.73 -3.91 -17.71
C SER A 22 1.43 -3.57 -16.40
N THR A 23 0.77 -2.86 -15.49
CA THR A 23 1.27 -2.54 -14.15
C THR A 23 0.78 -3.55 -13.11
N LEU A 24 -0.47 -3.99 -13.21
CA LEU A 24 -1.08 -4.90 -12.25
C LEU A 24 -0.51 -6.33 -12.36
N ASP A 25 -0.33 -6.85 -13.56
CA ASP A 25 0.07 -8.24 -13.78
C ASP A 25 1.46 -8.55 -13.18
N PRO A 26 2.49 -7.71 -13.36
CA PRO A 26 3.78 -7.94 -12.73
C PRO A 26 3.72 -7.88 -11.20
N LEU A 27 2.94 -6.95 -10.63
CA LEU A 27 2.77 -6.83 -9.19
C LEU A 27 2.02 -8.03 -8.60
N GLY A 28 0.93 -8.44 -9.26
CA GLY A 28 0.16 -9.63 -8.89
C GLY A 28 1.02 -10.90 -8.94
N LYS A 29 1.83 -11.07 -9.98
CA LYS A 29 2.78 -12.21 -10.10
C LYS A 29 3.78 -12.26 -8.94
N ARG A 30 4.28 -11.10 -8.47
CA ARG A 30 5.22 -11.03 -7.33
C ARG A 30 4.52 -11.22 -5.99
N LEU A 31 3.26 -10.80 -5.89
CA LEU A 31 2.47 -10.89 -4.66
C LEU A 31 1.94 -12.31 -4.42
N LYS A 32 1.64 -13.04 -5.50
CA LYS A 32 1.06 -14.38 -5.43
C LYS A 32 1.88 -15.39 -4.60
N PRO A 33 3.21 -15.54 -4.77
CA PRO A 33 3.98 -16.46 -3.93
C PRO A 33 3.92 -16.12 -2.44
N ILE A 34 3.80 -14.82 -2.10
CA ILE A 34 3.70 -14.36 -0.71
C ILE A 34 2.34 -14.75 -0.14
N THR A 35 1.26 -14.51 -0.88
CA THR A 35 -0.10 -14.85 -0.42
C THR A 35 -0.34 -16.36 -0.39
N ASP A 36 0.25 -17.12 -1.32
CA ASP A 36 0.22 -18.59 -1.32
C ASP A 36 0.89 -19.16 -0.05
N LYS A 37 2.07 -18.64 0.32
CA LYS A 37 2.80 -19.07 1.53
C LYS A 37 2.14 -18.58 2.82
N HIS A 38 1.42 -17.45 2.75
CA HIS A 38 0.84 -16.77 3.91
C HIS A 38 -0.64 -16.44 3.69
N PRO A 39 -1.53 -17.45 3.63
CA PRO A 39 -2.96 -17.25 3.32
C PRO A 39 -3.70 -16.41 4.36
N GLY A 40 -3.12 -16.22 5.56
CA GLY A 40 -3.65 -15.30 6.57
C GLY A 40 -3.72 -13.84 6.10
N LEU A 41 -2.88 -13.43 5.14
CA LEU A 41 -2.92 -12.09 4.54
C LEU A 41 -4.26 -11.81 3.85
N LEU A 42 -4.81 -12.82 3.16
CA LEU A 42 -6.09 -12.71 2.44
C LEU A 42 -7.26 -12.46 3.39
N LYS A 43 -7.15 -12.91 4.65
CA LYS A 43 -8.17 -12.71 5.68
C LYS A 43 -8.06 -11.34 6.37
N MET A 44 -6.86 -10.73 6.35
CA MET A 44 -6.61 -9.45 7.00
C MET A 44 -7.05 -8.23 6.17
N LEU A 45 -7.20 -8.40 4.86
CA LEU A 45 -7.67 -7.34 3.97
C LEU A 45 -8.87 -7.83 3.15
N LYS A 46 -10.05 -7.25 3.43
CA LYS A 46 -11.28 -7.60 2.71
C LYS A 46 -11.12 -7.38 1.21
N GLY A 47 -11.43 -8.40 0.41
CA GLY A 47 -11.32 -8.34 -1.04
C GLY A 47 -9.89 -8.06 -1.51
N PHE A 48 -8.89 -8.65 -0.85
CA PHE A 48 -7.45 -8.45 -1.03
C PHE A 48 -7.06 -8.03 -2.45
N GLU A 49 -7.33 -8.89 -3.45
CA GLU A 49 -6.97 -8.65 -4.86
C GLU A 49 -7.55 -7.37 -5.45
N ARG A 50 -8.84 -7.11 -5.20
CA ARG A 50 -9.51 -5.90 -5.69
C ARG A 50 -9.04 -4.66 -4.92
N THR A 51 -8.80 -4.80 -3.63
CA THR A 51 -8.48 -3.68 -2.74
C THR A 51 -7.09 -3.13 -3.02
N TRP A 52 -6.06 -3.97 -3.16
CA TRP A 52 -4.72 -3.47 -3.46
C TRP A 52 -4.65 -2.85 -4.85
N ALA A 53 -5.35 -3.41 -5.84
CA ALA A 53 -5.41 -2.87 -7.19
C ALA A 53 -6.12 -1.49 -7.24
N LYS A 54 -7.21 -1.31 -6.49
CA LYS A 54 -7.94 -0.02 -6.38
C LYS A 54 -7.19 1.05 -5.60
N GLN A 55 -6.26 0.65 -4.73
CA GLN A 55 -5.41 1.56 -3.97
C GLN A 55 -4.21 2.08 -4.76
N LEU A 56 -3.88 1.47 -5.91
CA LEU A 56 -2.81 1.96 -6.76
C LEU A 56 -3.16 3.35 -7.33
N GLY A 57 -2.20 4.28 -7.28
CA GLY A 57 -2.43 5.66 -7.72
C GLY A 57 -3.35 6.44 -6.78
N THR A 58 -3.34 6.13 -5.49
CA THR A 58 -3.98 6.92 -4.43
C THR A 58 -2.93 7.56 -3.54
N LEU A 59 -3.23 8.73 -2.99
CA LEU A 59 -2.29 9.45 -2.13
C LEU A 59 -2.25 8.83 -0.75
N GLY A 60 -3.43 8.63 -0.16
CA GLY A 60 -3.58 8.15 1.20
C GLY A 60 -3.84 9.17 2.27
N GLY A 61 -3.97 8.68 3.51
CA GLY A 61 -4.10 9.51 4.72
C GLY A 61 -2.84 9.51 5.58
N GLY A 62 -2.84 10.33 6.63
CA GLY A 62 -1.63 10.63 7.42
C GLY A 62 -0.82 11.72 6.74
N ASN A 63 0.51 11.64 6.81
CA ASN A 63 1.42 12.63 6.22
C ASN A 63 1.65 12.44 4.72
N HIS A 64 0.66 11.92 3.98
CA HIS A 64 0.77 11.75 2.52
C HIS A 64 0.25 13.00 1.80
N PHE A 65 1.06 13.61 0.94
CA PHE A 65 0.76 14.88 0.28
C PHE A 65 1.36 14.96 -1.14
N ILE A 66 0.76 15.82 -1.96
CA ILE A 66 1.33 16.28 -3.24
C ILE A 66 1.48 17.79 -3.10
N GLU A 67 2.70 18.29 -3.21
CA GLU A 67 3.02 19.70 -2.98
C GLU A 67 3.80 20.26 -4.18
N LEU A 68 3.50 21.52 -4.51
CA LEU A 68 4.30 22.30 -5.45
C LEU A 68 5.33 23.08 -4.65
N CYS A 69 6.61 22.87 -4.94
CA CYS A 69 7.72 23.54 -4.26
C CYS A 69 8.48 24.38 -5.28
N LEU A 70 8.96 25.54 -4.84
CA LEU A 70 9.94 26.32 -5.59
C LEU A 70 11.31 26.10 -4.96
N ASP A 71 12.34 26.01 -5.79
CA ASP A 71 13.71 26.06 -5.29
C ASP A 71 14.28 27.50 -5.28
N GLU A 72 15.54 27.64 -4.87
CA GLU A 72 16.23 28.92 -4.78
C GLU A 72 16.35 29.63 -6.14
N ASN A 73 16.29 28.90 -7.25
CA ASN A 73 16.35 29.42 -8.62
C ASN A 73 14.97 29.72 -9.23
N GLN A 74 13.89 29.59 -8.44
CA GLN A 74 12.49 29.70 -8.90
C GLN A 74 12.04 28.57 -9.84
N ASP A 75 12.73 27.44 -9.86
CA ASP A 75 12.27 26.27 -10.61
C ASP A 75 11.13 25.57 -9.85
N VAL A 76 10.13 25.10 -10.61
CA VAL A 76 8.94 24.46 -10.06
C VAL A 76 9.12 22.96 -9.95
N TRP A 77 8.92 22.43 -8.74
CA TRP A 77 9.02 21.02 -8.40
C TRP A 77 7.69 20.47 -7.91
N VAL A 78 7.45 19.18 -8.17
CA VAL A 78 6.33 18.42 -7.59
C VAL A 78 6.88 17.43 -6.58
N MET A 79 6.61 17.66 -5.30
CA MET A 79 6.92 16.71 -4.24
C MET A 79 5.73 15.77 -4.03
N LEU A 80 5.97 14.46 -4.17
CA LEU A 80 4.98 13.42 -3.90
C LEU A 80 5.44 12.57 -2.70
N HIS A 81 4.71 12.65 -1.60
CA HIS A 81 4.87 11.76 -0.46
C HIS A 81 3.71 10.78 -0.38
N SER A 82 3.94 9.53 -0.77
CA SER A 82 2.96 8.43 -0.68
C SER A 82 3.64 7.12 -0.31
N GLY A 83 2.87 6.08 -0.02
CA GLY A 83 3.37 4.78 0.42
C GLY A 83 2.63 3.60 -0.20
N SER A 84 2.90 2.41 0.32
CA SER A 84 2.34 1.12 -0.13
C SER A 84 0.87 0.90 0.25
N ARG A 85 0.17 1.94 0.72
CA ARG A 85 -1.26 1.93 1.10
C ARG A 85 -1.62 0.81 2.11
N GLY A 86 -2.88 0.37 2.10
CA GLY A 86 -3.39 -0.62 3.04
C GLY A 86 -2.77 -2.00 2.88
N ILE A 87 -2.37 -2.38 1.65
CA ILE A 87 -1.67 -3.64 1.40
C ILE A 87 -0.33 -3.74 2.14
N GLY A 88 0.51 -2.69 2.09
CA GLY A 88 1.79 -2.73 2.80
C GLY A 88 1.63 -2.79 4.32
N ASN A 89 0.67 -2.03 4.88
CA ASN A 89 0.33 -2.13 6.30
C ASN A 89 -0.17 -3.53 6.69
N CYS A 90 -0.98 -4.16 5.84
CA CYS A 90 -1.46 -5.53 6.03
C CYS A 90 -0.29 -6.52 6.11
N ILE A 91 0.61 -6.47 5.13
CA ILE A 91 1.80 -7.34 5.06
C ILE A 91 2.71 -7.11 6.28
N GLY A 92 3.02 -5.85 6.60
CA GLY A 92 3.87 -5.52 7.76
C GLY A 92 3.29 -6.04 9.07
N ARG A 93 2.00 -5.78 9.33
CA ARG A 93 1.33 -6.26 10.55
C ARG A 93 1.29 -7.79 10.64
N TYR A 94 1.07 -8.47 9.52
CA TYR A 94 1.07 -9.92 9.48
C TYR A 94 2.42 -10.50 9.93
N PHE A 95 3.53 -10.02 9.34
CA PHE A 95 4.86 -10.54 9.67
C PHE A 95 5.35 -10.11 11.06
N ILE A 96 4.99 -8.90 11.52
CA ILE A 96 5.24 -8.49 12.92
C ILE A 96 4.56 -9.46 13.89
N ASN A 97 3.30 -9.81 13.65
CA ASN A 97 2.56 -10.75 14.50
C ASN A 97 3.15 -12.17 14.44
N LEU A 98 3.60 -12.60 13.26
CA LEU A 98 4.26 -13.90 13.10
C LEU A 98 5.57 -13.95 13.90
N ALA A 99 6.40 -12.89 13.81
CA ALA A 99 7.63 -12.78 14.56
C ALA A 99 7.40 -12.75 16.08
N LYS A 100 6.40 -12.00 16.55
CA LYS A 100 6.02 -11.98 17.98
C LYS A 100 5.65 -13.37 18.49
N ARG A 101 4.85 -14.13 17.73
CA ARG A 101 4.46 -15.50 18.11
C ARG A 101 5.67 -16.43 18.16
N ALA A 102 6.52 -16.38 17.12
CA ALA A 102 7.74 -17.20 17.07
C ALA A 102 8.68 -16.87 18.24
N SER A 103 8.84 -15.59 18.59
CA SER A 103 9.65 -15.17 19.74
C SER A 103 9.13 -15.71 21.06
N ILE A 104 7.81 -15.71 21.29
CA ILE A 104 7.21 -16.26 22.51
C ILE A 104 7.40 -17.78 22.57
N THR A 105 7.21 -18.48 21.46
CA THR A 105 7.42 -19.94 21.38
C THR A 105 8.87 -20.33 21.69
N LEU A 106 9.84 -19.60 21.12
CA LEU A 106 11.27 -19.84 21.40
C LEU A 106 11.63 -19.60 22.88
N TRP A 107 11.06 -18.56 23.50
CA TRP A 107 11.27 -18.27 24.92
C TRP A 107 10.58 -19.26 25.87
N SER A 108 9.49 -19.90 25.45
CA SER A 108 8.78 -20.87 26.30
C SER A 108 9.39 -22.27 26.27
N CYS A 109 10.30 -22.53 25.32
CA CYS A 109 11.02 -23.81 25.19
C CYS A 109 12.47 -23.73 25.71
N ALA A 110 12.92 -22.58 26.20
CA ALA A 110 14.19 -22.37 26.88
C ALA A 110 13.96 -22.29 28.39
#